data_AF-A0A7K6E4Q0-F1
#
_entry.id   AF-A0A7K6E4Q0-F1
#
_cell.length_a   1.000
_cell.length_b   1.000
_cell.length_c   1.000
_cell.angle_alpha   90.00
_cell.angle_beta   90.00
_cell.angle_gamma   90.00
#
_symmetry.space_group_name_H-M   'P 1'
#
loop_
_entity.id
_entity.type
_entity.pdbx_description
1 polymer ?
#
loop_
_entity_poly.entity_id
_entity_poly.type
_entity_poly.pdbx_seq_one_letter_code
_entity_poly.pdbx_strand_id
1 'polypeptide(L)'
;LLEEACVMKDPFTPDKDKFLMAGSHCSLCSRAVCIGTDCNLFYSKVFCLPCVKENLKVFPLEIREDIDKRKTQQKSCQKNDTKH
;
A
#
# COMPACT_ATOMS: atom_id res chain seq x y z
N LEU A 1 -11.10 -1.27 14.54
CA LEU A 1 -11.35 -1.75 13.17
C LEU A 1 -10.35 -2.88 12.90
N LEU A 2 -10.82 -4.07 12.51
CA LEU A 2 -9.98 -5.20 12.13
C LEU A 2 -10.04 -5.31 10.61
N GLU A 3 -8.89 -5.21 9.95
CA GLU A 3 -8.77 -5.34 8.49
C GLU A 3 -8.31 -6.76 8.13
N GLU A 4 -8.64 -7.22 6.92
CA GLU A 4 -8.07 -8.46 6.39
C GLU A 4 -6.58 -8.29 6.12
N ALA A 5 -5.78 -9.20 6.69
CA ALA A 5 -4.33 -9.20 6.53
C ALA A 5 -3.86 -10.53 5.90
N CYS A 6 -2.99 -10.41 4.91
CA CYS A 6 -2.24 -11.54 4.37
C CYS A 6 -1.02 -11.75 5.27
N VAL A 7 -0.96 -12.90 5.95
CA VAL A 7 0.12 -13.27 6.86
C VAL A 7 0.88 -14.49 6.36
N MET A 8 2.16 -14.57 6.70
CA MET A 8 2.98 -15.78 6.52
C MET A 8 3.67 -16.16 7.83
N LYS A 9 4.08 -17.42 7.96
CA LYS A 9 4.96 -17.82 9.06
C LYS A 9 6.23 -16.98 8.97
N ASP A 10 6.63 -16.38 10.09
CA ASP A 10 7.84 -15.58 10.13
C ASP A 10 9.08 -16.46 9.84
N PRO A 11 9.82 -16.24 8.73
CA PRO A 11 11.01 -17.02 8.43
C PRO A 11 12.25 -16.56 9.21
N PHE A 12 12.19 -15.40 9.88
CA PHE A 12 13.30 -14.79 10.60
C PHE A 12 13.31 -15.13 12.09
N THR A 13 12.20 -15.60 12.63
CA THR A 13 12.09 -15.99 14.04
C THR A 13 11.79 -17.48 14.18
N PRO A 14 12.54 -18.25 14.99
CA PRO A 14 12.30 -19.68 15.18
C PRO A 14 11.03 -19.99 16.00
N ASP A 15 10.44 -18.97 16.61
CA ASP A 15 9.21 -19.04 17.41
C ASP A 15 7.99 -19.34 16.51
N LYS A 16 7.21 -20.35 16.87
CA LYS A 16 6.14 -20.88 16.01
C LYS A 16 4.87 -20.03 16.05
N ASP A 17 4.75 -19.12 17.02
CA ASP A 17 3.55 -18.30 17.21
C ASP A 17 3.70 -16.88 16.62
N LYS A 18 4.76 -16.64 15.83
CA LYS A 18 5.01 -15.36 15.15
C LYS A 18 4.69 -15.44 13.66
N PHE A 19 4.00 -14.40 13.19
CA PHE A 19 3.62 -14.23 11.80
C PHE A 19 4.15 -12.91 11.27
N LEU A 20 4.55 -12.90 10.01
CA LEU A 20 4.89 -11.69 9.28
C LEU A 20 3.68 -11.24 8.46
N MET A 21 3.28 -9.98 8.60
CA MET A 21 2.27 -9.37 7.73
C MET A 21 2.89 -9.06 6.36
N ALA A 22 2.38 -9.71 5.31
CA ALA A 22 2.81 -9.50 3.94
C ALA A 22 2.02 -8.37 3.25
N GLY A 23 0.77 -8.16 3.65
CA GLY A 23 -0.13 -7.23 2.98
C GLY A 23 -1.58 -7.35 3.42
N SER A 24 -2.49 -6.91 2.56
CA SER A 24 -3.94 -6.90 2.78
C SER A 24 -4.69 -6.88 1.44
N HIS A 25 -6.01 -6.63 1.45
CA HIS A 25 -6.83 -6.47 0.25
C HIS A 25 -7.38 -5.05 0.12
N CYS A 26 -7.49 -4.58 -1.13
CA CYS A 26 -8.21 -3.35 -1.43
C CYS A 26 -9.71 -3.49 -1.12
N SER A 27 -10.27 -2.58 -0.33
CA SER A 27 -11.68 -2.60 0.05
C SER A 27 -12.67 -2.31 -1.10
N LEU A 28 -12.20 -1.86 -2.27
CA LEU A 28 -13.05 -1.60 -3.43
C LEU A 28 -13.02 -2.73 -4.47
N CYS A 29 -11.85 -3.32 -4.72
CA CYS A 29 -11.67 -4.31 -5.78
C CYS A 29 -11.13 -5.66 -5.31
N SER A 30 -10.90 -5.82 -3.99
CA SER A 30 -10.36 -7.03 -3.35
C SER A 30 -9.00 -7.50 -3.86
N ARG A 31 -8.30 -6.69 -4.67
CA ARG A 31 -6.93 -7.01 -5.11
C ARG A 31 -5.98 -7.00 -3.93
N ALA A 32 -5.12 -8.01 -3.85
CA ALA A 32 -4.04 -8.06 -2.87
C ALA A 32 -3.08 -6.87 -3.04
N VAL A 33 -2.67 -6.28 -1.93
CA VAL A 33 -1.71 -5.17 -1.87
C VAL A 33 -0.62 -5.49 -0.85
N CYS A 34 0.61 -5.08 -1.14
CA CYS A 34 1.73 -5.27 -0.21
C CYS A 34 1.62 -4.31 0.99
N ILE A 35 2.33 -4.59 2.09
CA ILE A 35 2.41 -3.72 3.27
C ILE A 35 3.09 -2.36 2.97
N GLY A 36 3.83 -2.25 1.86
CA GLY A 36 4.53 -1.04 1.45
C GLY A 36 3.56 0.12 1.15
N THR A 37 3.95 1.32 1.55
CA THR A 37 3.19 2.57 1.35
C THR A 37 3.01 2.96 -0.12
N ASP A 38 3.78 2.35 -1.01
CA ASP A 38 3.68 2.53 -2.47
C ASP A 38 2.70 1.57 -3.14
N CYS A 39 2.14 0.61 -2.39
CA CYS A 39 1.15 -0.35 -2.89
C CYS A 39 -0.29 0.07 -2.55
N ASN A 40 -0.48 0.75 -1.43
CA ASN A 40 -1.80 1.01 -0.86
C ASN A 40 -1.88 2.36 -0.11
N LEU A 41 -3.11 2.79 0.16
CA LEU A 41 -3.45 3.87 1.07
C LEU A 41 -4.37 3.34 2.16
N PHE A 42 -4.06 3.63 3.42
CA PHE A 42 -4.98 3.42 4.54
C PHE A 42 -5.61 4.75 4.96
N TYR A 43 -6.94 4.77 5.11
CA TYR A 43 -7.68 5.90 5.70
C TYR A 43 -8.68 5.38 6.74
N SER A 44 -9.82 4.88 6.29
CA SER A 44 -10.78 4.12 7.11
C SER A 44 -10.69 2.61 6.86
N LYS A 45 -10.18 2.25 5.68
CA LYS A 45 -9.86 0.90 5.21
C LYS A 45 -8.66 0.96 4.27
N VAL A 46 -8.15 -0.20 3.84
CA VAL A 46 -7.07 -0.26 2.85
C VAL A 46 -7.61 -0.15 1.42
N PHE A 47 -6.99 0.69 0.59
CA PHE A 47 -7.30 0.87 -0.82
C PHE A 47 -6.03 0.75 -1.67
N CYS A 48 -6.09 0.02 -2.80
CA CYS A 48 -4.98 0.02 -3.74
C CYS A 48 -4.87 1.39 -4.45
N LEU A 49 -3.65 1.78 -4.82
CA LEU A 49 -3.44 3.09 -5.46
C LEU A 49 -4.25 3.32 -6.75
N PRO A 50 -4.52 2.32 -7.61
CA PRO A 50 -5.44 2.50 -8.74
C PRO A 50 -6.83 2.97 -8.31
N CYS A 51 -7.44 2.27 -7.33
CA CYS A 51 -8.76 2.63 -6.82
C CYS A 51 -8.76 4.00 -6.14
N VAL A 52 -7.68 4.38 -5.45
CA VAL A 52 -7.55 5.73 -4.88
C VAL A 52 -7.56 6.78 -5.99
N LYS A 53 -6.80 6.57 -7.08
CA LYS A 53 -6.72 7.53 -8.20
C LYS A 53 -8.06 7.68 -8.93
N GLU A 54 -8.76 6.57 -9.17
CA GLU A 54 -10.08 6.56 -9.81
C GLU A 54 -11.14 7.28 -8.95
N ASN A 55 -11.03 7.15 -7.64
CA ASN A 55 -12.01 7.69 -6.68
C ASN A 55 -11.49 8.94 -5.95
N LEU A 56 -10.43 9.58 -6.44
CA LEU A 56 -9.69 10.62 -5.70
C LEU A 56 -10.57 11.78 -5.22
N LYS A 57 -11.61 12.11 -5.99
CA LYS A 57 -12.54 13.21 -5.71
C LYS A 57 -13.40 13.01 -4.46
N VAL A 58 -13.64 11.76 -4.06
CA VAL A 58 -14.46 11.45 -2.87
C VAL A 58 -13.64 11.37 -1.58
N PHE A 59 -12.31 11.43 -1.68
CA PHE A 59 -11.44 11.47 -0.51
C PHE A 59 -11.33 12.89 0.08
N PRO A 60 -11.05 13.02 1.39
CA PRO A 60 -10.75 14.31 2.03
C PRO A 60 -9.60 15.07 1.33
N LEU A 61 -9.54 16.39 1.53
CA LEU A 61 -8.54 17.25 0.87
C LEU A 61 -7.10 16.81 1.20
N GLU A 62 -6.88 16.42 2.45
CA GLU A 62 -5.60 16.00 3.00
C GLU A 62 -5.04 14.78 2.25
N ILE A 63 -5.91 13.82 1.93
CA ILE A 63 -5.55 12.62 1.15
C ILE A 63 -5.23 13.00 -0.30
N ARG A 64 -6.01 13.91 -0.89
CA ARG A 64 -5.77 14.36 -2.27
C ARG A 64 -4.40 15.02 -2.41
N GLU A 65 -4.06 15.92 -1.48
CA GLU A 65 -2.76 16.58 -1.43
C GLU A 65 -1.61 15.60 -1.21
N ASP A 66 -1.78 14.60 -0.34
CA ASP A 66 -0.76 13.57 -0.09
C ASP A 66 -0.46 12.74 -1.35
N ILE A 67 -1.51 12.30 -2.06
CA ILE A 67 -1.36 11.54 -3.31
C ILE A 67 -0.65 12.37 -4.39
N ASP A 68 -0.90 13.67 -4.47
CA ASP A 68 -0.21 14.55 -5.42
C ASP A 68 1.26 14.81 -5.05
N LYS A 69 1.58 14.90 -3.75
CA LYS A 69 2.98 14.94 -3.27
C LYS A 69 3.74 13.66 -3.64
N ARG A 70 3.13 12.49 -3.46
CA ARG A 70 3.75 11.19 -3.83
C ARG A 70 4.08 11.09 -5.32
N LYS A 71 3.21 11.60 -6.21
CA LYS A 71 3.50 11.66 -7.67
C LYS A 71 4.77 12.45 -8.00
N THR A 72 5.07 13.47 -7.20
CA THR A 72 6.24 14.34 -7.41
C THR A 72 7.53 13.64 -6.96
N GLN A 73 7.48 12.89 -5.86
CA GLN A 73 8.63 12.15 -5.31
C GLN A 73 9.02 10.90 -6.14
N GLN A 74 8.05 10.27 -6.82
CA GLN A 74 8.36 9.14 -7.73
C GLN A 74 9.20 9.55 -8.94
N LYS A 75 9.14 10.83 -9.37
CA LYS A 75 9.96 11.32 -10.50
C LYS A 75 11.43 11.52 -10.14
N SER A 76 11.79 11.64 -8.86
CA SER A 76 13.18 11.80 -8.43
C SER A 76 13.90 10.48 -8.18
N CYS A 77 13.19 9.36 -8.02
CA CYS A 77 13.79 8.03 -7.77
C CYS A 77 13.87 7.13 -9.02
N GLN A 78 13.15 7.44 -10.12
CA GLN A 78 13.23 6.67 -11.38
C GLN A 78 14.43 6.99 -12.28
N LYS A 79 15.47 7.65 -11.76
CA LYS A 79 16.76 7.72 -12.46
C LYS A 79 17.72 6.77 -11.75
N ASN A 80 17.87 5.58 -12.33
CA ASN A 80 19.10 4.77 -12.46
C ASN A 80 18.83 3.28 -12.24
N ASP A 81 18.17 2.60 -13.18
CA ASP A 81 18.32 1.14 -13.34
C ASP A 81 18.24 0.77 -14.83
N THR A 82 19.21 1.26 -15.59
CA THR A 82 19.63 0.60 -16.83
C THR A 82 21.12 0.85 -17.01
N LYS A 83 21.96 -0.05 -16.49
CA LYS A 83 23.27 -0.29 -17.10
C LYS A 83 23.92 -1.61 -16.67
N HIS A 84 24.18 -2.42 -17.70
CA HIS A 84 25.13 -3.52 -17.88
C HIS A 84 24.87 -4.84 -17.16
#